data_AF-A0A7H0GGV5-F1
#
_entry.id   AF-A0A7H0GGV5-F1
#
_cell.length_a   1.000
_cell.length_b   1.000
_cell.length_c   1.000
_cell.angle_alpha   90.00
_cell.angle_beta   90.00
_cell.angle_gamma   90.00
#
_symmetry.space_group_name_H-M   'P 1'
#
loop_
_entity.id
_entity.type
_entity.pdbx_description
1 polymer ?
#
loop_
_entity_poly.entity_id
_entity_poly.type
_entity_poly.pdbx_seq_one_letter_code
_entity_poly.pdbx_strand_id
1 'polypeptide(L)'
;MTSEDGQRLTLQNGLVLEPLLMAAEAKSPHAAHTSTVIEVSHATLFPHPIFEYQHASGTTREDALRDGFEQWADMDLVTLTDACRSTPDSCSVLELRYELGDDGFMRDRQVLLGPMTHYQEYASSESEDHAFCPCCLLTNSLDAFDSLLRSERFLAIRLYATRDGEGHCNADCRVNGQDFPAALPMLREYARTWPDAGMEFRKQYVVIRNSESKSALST
;
A
#
# COMPACT_ATOMS: atom_id res chain seq x y z
N MET A 1 -8.58 21.31 6.56
CA MET A 1 -8.36 22.76 6.33
C MET A 1 -7.27 22.87 5.26
N THR A 2 -7.53 23.58 4.16
CA THR A 2 -6.56 23.82 3.08
C THR A 2 -5.57 24.91 3.46
N SER A 3 -4.28 24.75 3.15
CA SER A 3 -3.30 25.84 3.27
C SER A 3 -3.49 26.86 2.13
N GLU A 4 -2.97 28.06 2.34
CA GLU A 4 -3.14 29.25 1.49
C GLU A 4 -2.58 29.12 0.05
N ASP A 5 -1.86 28.04 -0.27
CA ASP A 5 -1.26 27.79 -1.60
C ASP A 5 -2.03 26.78 -2.47
N GLY A 6 -3.12 26.18 -1.97
CA GLY A 6 -3.99 25.29 -2.75
C GLY A 6 -3.38 23.94 -3.16
N GLN A 7 -2.13 23.65 -2.80
CA GLN A 7 -1.40 22.41 -3.15
C GLN A 7 -1.23 21.44 -1.97
N ARG A 8 -1.70 21.80 -0.77
CA ARG A 8 -1.54 21.01 0.46
C ARG A 8 -2.86 20.86 1.19
N LEU A 9 -3.19 19.62 1.54
CA LEU A 9 -4.40 19.27 2.29
C LEU A 9 -4.01 18.72 3.66
N THR A 10 -4.41 19.43 4.72
CA THR A 10 -4.28 18.92 6.09
C THR A 10 -5.62 18.32 6.56
N LEU A 11 -5.58 17.04 6.90
CA LEU A 11 -6.70 16.26 7.43
C LEU A 11 -6.82 16.42 8.94
N GLN A 12 -7.99 16.10 9.49
CA GLN A 12 -8.28 16.23 10.92
C GLN A 12 -7.42 15.31 11.81
N ASN A 13 -6.95 14.19 11.25
CA ASN A 13 -6.07 13.24 11.93
C ASN A 13 -4.58 13.62 11.88
N GLY A 14 -4.25 14.83 11.38
CA GLY A 14 -2.87 15.34 11.32
C GLY A 14 -2.08 14.91 10.08
N LEU A 15 -2.64 14.07 9.22
CA LEU A 15 -2.03 13.79 7.92
C LEU A 15 -2.02 15.04 7.05
N VAL A 16 -0.90 15.23 6.39
CA VAL A 16 -0.68 16.28 5.41
C VAL A 16 -0.43 15.60 4.07
N LEU A 17 -1.25 15.94 3.07
CA LEU A 17 -1.16 15.41 1.71
C LEU A 17 -0.70 16.53 0.76
N GLU A 18 0.33 16.27 -0.02
CA GLU A 18 0.90 17.18 -1.01
C GLU A 18 0.99 16.47 -2.37
N PRO A 19 -0.03 16.61 -3.25
CA PRO A 19 0.02 16.06 -4.60
C PRO A 19 0.89 16.90 -5.54
N LEU A 20 1.80 16.26 -6.25
CA LEU A 20 2.64 16.82 -7.31
C LEU A 20 2.33 16.14 -8.64
N LEU A 21 1.81 16.90 -9.60
CA LEU A 21 1.60 16.41 -10.96
C LEU A 21 2.95 16.28 -11.67
N MET A 22 3.35 15.05 -11.98
CA MET A 22 4.63 14.76 -12.65
C MET A 22 4.51 14.82 -14.16
N ALA A 23 3.42 14.26 -14.71
CA ALA A 23 3.16 14.23 -16.13
C ALA A 23 1.66 14.19 -16.42
N ALA A 24 1.26 14.82 -17.52
CA ALA A 24 -0.08 14.74 -18.06
C ALA A 24 -0.01 14.74 -19.59
N GLU A 25 -0.32 13.59 -20.20
CA GLU A 25 -0.17 13.35 -21.62
C GLU A 25 -1.51 13.05 -22.26
N ALA A 26 -1.86 13.76 -23.34
CA ALA A 26 -2.96 13.37 -24.20
C ALA A 26 -2.44 12.38 -25.25
N LYS A 27 -2.82 11.10 -25.14
CA LYS A 27 -2.49 10.07 -26.13
C LYS A 27 -3.37 10.16 -27.38
N SER A 28 -4.61 10.59 -27.21
CA SER A 28 -5.58 10.85 -28.29
C SER A 28 -6.65 11.84 -27.81
N PRO A 29 -7.56 12.32 -28.68
CA PRO A 29 -8.68 13.17 -28.27
C PRO A 29 -9.59 12.57 -27.17
N HIS A 30 -9.53 11.26 -26.97
CA HIS A 30 -10.34 10.53 -25.99
C HIS A 30 -9.50 9.65 -25.05
N ALA A 31 -8.19 9.94 -24.94
CA ALA A 31 -7.30 9.22 -24.05
C ALA A 31 -6.25 10.16 -23.48
N ALA A 32 -6.25 10.31 -22.17
CA ALA A 32 -5.25 11.03 -21.40
C ALA A 32 -4.65 10.11 -20.33
N HIS A 33 -3.38 10.32 -20.04
CA HIS A 33 -2.63 9.61 -19.01
C HIS A 33 -2.03 10.63 -18.06
N THR A 34 -2.11 10.37 -16.76
CA THR A 34 -1.50 11.23 -15.74
C THR A 34 -0.63 10.43 -14.81
N SER A 35 0.44 11.05 -14.36
CA SER A 35 1.31 10.54 -13.30
C SER A 35 1.42 11.60 -12.22
N THR A 36 1.03 11.25 -11.01
CA THR A 36 1.03 12.13 -9.84
C THR A 36 1.83 11.46 -8.73
N VAL A 37 2.61 12.22 -7.98
CA VAL A 37 3.17 11.79 -6.70
C VAL A 37 2.32 12.39 -5.60
N ILE A 38 1.95 11.60 -4.59
CA ILE A 38 1.29 12.13 -3.41
C ILE A 38 2.26 11.94 -2.25
N GLU A 39 2.85 13.03 -1.78
CA GLU A 39 3.64 13.02 -0.56
C GLU A 39 2.70 13.10 0.65
N VAL A 40 3.00 12.30 1.67
CA VAL A 40 2.25 12.20 2.91
C VAL A 40 3.21 12.41 4.06
N SER A 41 2.89 13.36 4.94
CA SER A 41 3.63 13.59 6.17
C SER A 41 2.71 13.61 7.40
N HIS A 42 3.29 13.29 8.55
CA HIS A 42 2.65 13.41 9.85
C HIS A 42 3.68 13.88 10.87
N ALA A 43 3.35 14.91 11.66
CA ALA A 43 4.33 15.59 12.52
C ALA A 43 5.03 14.68 13.55
N THR A 44 4.39 13.58 13.96
CA THR A 44 4.87 12.70 15.02
C THR A 44 4.97 11.21 14.67
N LEU A 45 4.27 10.76 13.63
CA LEU A 45 4.13 9.32 13.34
C LEU A 45 5.10 8.88 12.25
N PHE A 46 5.38 9.75 11.29
CA PHE A 46 6.27 9.45 10.18
C PHE A 46 7.57 10.21 10.43
N PRO A 47 8.70 9.52 10.63
CA PRO A 47 9.98 10.19 10.84
C PRO A 47 10.36 11.03 9.62
N HIS A 48 9.98 10.57 8.43
CA HIS A 48 10.19 11.22 7.13
C HIS A 48 8.89 11.16 6.32
N PRO A 49 8.64 12.13 5.41
CA PRO A 49 7.56 12.02 4.45
C PRO A 49 7.67 10.71 3.66
N ILE A 50 6.52 10.07 3.46
CA ILE A 50 6.38 8.94 2.55
C ILE A 50 5.70 9.45 1.27
N PHE A 51 5.84 8.75 0.16
CA PHE A 51 5.15 9.14 -1.05
C PHE A 51 4.70 7.92 -1.86
N GLU A 52 3.74 8.12 -2.75
CA GLU A 52 3.31 7.08 -3.68
C GLU A 52 3.08 7.67 -5.07
N TYR A 53 3.47 6.90 -6.08
CA TYR A 53 3.13 7.18 -7.47
C TYR A 53 1.72 6.70 -7.76
N GLN A 54 0.98 7.56 -8.44
CA GLN A 54 -0.34 7.29 -8.95
C GLN A 54 -0.28 7.47 -10.47
N HIS A 55 -0.59 6.40 -11.20
CA HIS A 55 -0.77 6.44 -12.65
C HIS A 55 -2.21 6.12 -12.97
N ALA A 56 -2.87 7.00 -13.73
CA ALA A 56 -4.24 6.83 -14.16
C ALA A 56 -4.41 7.17 -15.63
N SER A 57 -5.53 6.70 -16.18
CA SER A 57 -5.92 6.95 -17.57
C SER A 57 -7.39 7.33 -17.60
N GLY A 58 -7.76 8.22 -18.50
CA GLY A 58 -9.12 8.73 -18.61
C GLY A 58 -9.41 9.29 -19.99
N THR A 59 -10.67 9.63 -20.24
CA THR A 59 -11.08 10.26 -21.51
C THR A 59 -10.52 11.67 -21.66
N THR A 60 -10.37 12.37 -20.54
CA THR A 60 -9.73 13.68 -20.42
C THR A 60 -8.67 13.65 -19.32
N ARG A 61 -7.82 14.68 -19.26
CA ARG A 61 -6.84 14.81 -18.18
C ARG A 61 -7.52 14.90 -16.82
N GLU A 62 -8.61 15.65 -16.72
CA GLU A 62 -9.39 15.84 -15.50
C GLU A 62 -10.02 14.51 -15.04
N ASP A 63 -10.48 13.68 -15.97
CA ASP A 63 -10.99 12.35 -15.66
C ASP A 63 -9.88 11.44 -15.14
N ALA A 64 -8.70 11.44 -15.80
CA ALA A 64 -7.55 10.64 -15.37
C ALA A 64 -7.06 11.05 -13.97
N LEU A 65 -6.99 12.36 -13.67
CA LEU A 65 -6.62 12.84 -12.34
C LEU A 65 -7.64 12.41 -11.28
N ARG A 66 -8.94 12.58 -11.57
CA ARG A 66 -10.00 12.23 -10.63
C ARG A 66 -9.99 10.75 -10.30
N ASP A 67 -9.99 9.90 -11.33
CA ASP A 67 -9.89 8.44 -11.19
C ASP A 67 -8.65 8.05 -10.39
N GLY A 68 -7.52 8.69 -10.69
CA GLY A 68 -6.28 8.44 -9.97
C GLY A 68 -6.32 8.77 -8.48
N PHE A 69 -6.86 9.94 -8.13
CA PHE A 69 -7.02 10.32 -6.72
C PHE A 69 -8.08 9.48 -6.01
N GLU A 70 -9.17 9.10 -6.68
CA GLU A 70 -10.20 8.21 -6.13
C GLU A 70 -9.60 6.84 -5.79
N GLN A 71 -8.88 6.21 -6.72
CA GLN A 71 -8.21 4.92 -6.46
C GLN A 71 -7.18 4.98 -5.33
N TRP A 72 -6.41 6.08 -5.25
CA TRP A 72 -5.46 6.28 -4.16
C TRP A 72 -6.19 6.49 -2.81
N ALA A 73 -7.28 7.27 -2.82
CA ALA A 73 -8.08 7.51 -1.62
C ALA A 73 -8.74 6.22 -1.11
N ASP A 74 -9.24 5.38 -2.01
CA ASP A 74 -9.94 4.14 -1.68
C ASP A 74 -9.03 3.03 -1.13
N MET A 75 -7.71 3.18 -1.20
CA MET A 75 -6.75 2.18 -0.75
C MET A 75 -5.71 2.76 0.23
N ASP A 76 -4.86 3.66 -0.25
CA ASP A 76 -3.76 4.23 0.52
C ASP A 76 -4.27 5.08 1.66
N LEU A 77 -5.17 6.03 1.35
CA LEU A 77 -5.63 6.99 2.34
C LEU A 77 -6.42 6.31 3.46
N VAL A 78 -7.22 5.28 3.14
CA VAL A 78 -7.90 4.45 4.15
C VAL A 78 -6.89 3.87 5.14
N THR A 79 -5.83 3.25 4.61
CA THR A 79 -4.81 2.58 5.41
C THR A 79 -4.00 3.57 6.24
N LEU A 80 -3.58 4.69 5.64
CA LEU A 80 -2.84 5.75 6.32
C LEU A 80 -3.69 6.45 7.39
N THR A 81 -4.98 6.62 7.13
CA THR A 81 -5.91 7.22 8.10
C THR A 81 -6.08 6.33 9.33
N ASP A 82 -6.23 5.02 9.14
CA ASP A 82 -6.29 4.05 10.23
C ASP A 82 -4.96 3.92 10.96
N ALA A 83 -3.84 4.05 10.25
CA ALA A 83 -2.52 4.07 10.85
C ALA A 83 -2.28 5.25 11.81
N CYS A 84 -3.08 6.31 11.72
CA CYS A 84 -3.08 7.41 12.68
C CYS A 84 -3.94 7.15 13.93
N ARG A 85 -4.74 6.08 13.96
CA ARG A 85 -5.65 5.75 15.08
C ARG A 85 -5.01 4.77 16.04
N SER A 86 -5.23 4.94 17.35
CA SER A 86 -4.84 3.93 18.34
C SER A 86 -5.56 2.59 18.12
N THR A 87 -6.82 2.64 17.69
CA THR A 87 -7.61 1.47 17.27
C THR A 87 -8.04 1.65 15.81
N PRO A 88 -7.51 0.83 14.88
CA PRO A 88 -7.96 0.83 13.48
C PRO A 88 -9.45 0.52 13.35
N ASP A 89 -10.10 1.07 12.32
CA ASP A 89 -11.56 1.03 12.15
C ASP A 89 -11.96 0.29 10.87
N SER A 90 -11.23 0.53 9.78
CA SER A 90 -11.48 -0.05 8.46
C SER A 90 -10.55 -1.23 8.13
N CYS A 91 -9.28 -1.14 8.52
CA CYS A 91 -8.25 -2.12 8.16
C CYS A 91 -8.31 -3.34 9.06
N SER A 92 -8.09 -4.52 8.46
CA SER A 92 -7.82 -5.72 9.25
C SER A 92 -6.43 -5.63 9.88
N VAL A 93 -6.28 -6.10 11.12
CA VAL A 93 -5.03 -6.01 11.87
C VAL A 93 -4.44 -7.40 12.07
N LEU A 94 -3.17 -7.57 11.68
CA LEU A 94 -2.34 -8.72 12.03
C LEU A 94 -1.29 -8.25 13.05
N GLU A 95 -1.15 -8.99 14.15
CA GLU A 95 -0.11 -8.75 15.14
C GLU A 95 1.09 -9.65 14.85
N LEU A 96 2.28 -9.06 14.78
CA LEU A 96 3.56 -9.75 14.61
C LEU A 96 4.45 -9.46 15.81
N ARG A 97 5.39 -10.36 16.09
CA ARG A 97 6.34 -10.20 17.20
C ARG A 97 7.77 -10.36 16.69
N TYR A 98 8.58 -9.31 16.82
CA TYR A 98 9.96 -9.25 16.32
C TYR A 98 10.94 -8.80 17.39
N GLU A 99 12.17 -9.29 17.33
CA GLU A 99 13.29 -8.74 18.11
C GLU A 99 13.79 -7.48 17.38
N LEU A 100 13.61 -6.32 18.01
CA LEU A 100 13.99 -5.02 17.45
C LEU A 100 15.37 -4.63 17.99
N GLY A 101 16.39 -4.51 17.12
CA GLY A 101 17.77 -4.22 17.50
C GLY A 101 18.52 -5.38 18.19
N ASP A 102 19.76 -5.10 18.63
CA ASP A 102 20.64 -6.10 19.28
C ASP A 102 20.39 -6.24 20.79
N ASP A 103 19.39 -5.54 21.35
CA ASP A 103 19.09 -5.53 22.78
C ASP A 103 18.27 -6.75 23.24
N GLY A 104 17.83 -7.59 22.30
CA GLY A 104 17.06 -8.81 22.54
C GLY A 104 15.62 -8.57 22.97
N PHE A 105 15.11 -7.33 22.94
CA PHE A 105 13.73 -7.05 23.31
C PHE A 105 12.76 -7.35 22.16
N MET A 106 11.85 -8.29 22.42
CA MET A 106 10.69 -8.51 21.57
C MET A 106 9.77 -7.28 21.58
N ARG A 107 9.27 -6.90 20.42
CA ARG A 107 8.27 -5.86 20.23
C ARG A 107 7.11 -6.42 19.42
N ASP A 108 5.92 -6.03 19.84
CA ASP A 108 4.70 -6.29 19.09
C ASP A 108 4.57 -5.22 17.99
N ARG A 109 4.19 -5.69 16.79
CA ARG A 109 4.02 -4.90 15.58
C ARG A 109 2.60 -5.10 15.09
N GLN A 110 1.91 -4.00 14.82
CA GLN A 110 0.64 -3.99 14.14
C GLN A 110 0.85 -3.84 12.64
N VAL A 111 0.33 -4.80 11.89
CA VAL A 111 0.18 -4.73 10.44
C VAL A 111 -1.27 -4.39 10.13
N LEU A 112 -1.48 -3.23 9.54
CA LEU A 112 -2.76 -2.79 9.02
C LEU A 112 -2.84 -3.20 7.55
N LEU A 113 -3.70 -4.17 7.27
CA LEU A 113 -4.00 -4.65 5.93
C LEU A 113 -5.10 -3.76 5.33
N GLY A 114 -4.69 -2.87 4.43
CA GLY A 114 -5.58 -1.97 3.72
C GLY A 114 -6.53 -2.68 2.74
N PRO A 115 -7.47 -1.94 2.14
CA PRO A 115 -8.30 -2.45 1.05
C PRO A 115 -7.44 -3.05 -0.06
N MET A 116 -7.90 -4.17 -0.63
CA MET A 116 -7.22 -4.81 -1.76
C MET A 116 -7.96 -4.52 -3.05
N THR A 117 -7.25 -4.04 -4.06
CA THR A 117 -7.72 -4.05 -5.44
C THR A 117 -7.41 -5.42 -6.05
N HIS A 118 -8.43 -6.10 -6.54
CA HIS A 118 -8.31 -7.39 -7.20
C HIS A 118 -9.06 -7.35 -8.53
N TYR A 119 -8.40 -7.81 -9.59
CA TYR A 119 -8.98 -7.93 -10.91
C TYR A 119 -8.65 -9.32 -11.46
N GLN A 120 -9.64 -9.95 -12.08
CA GLN A 120 -9.53 -11.18 -12.84
C GLN A 120 -10.34 -11.01 -14.13
N GLU A 121 -9.78 -11.44 -15.26
CA GLU A 121 -10.45 -11.37 -16.56
C GLU A 121 -11.59 -12.41 -16.66
N TYR A 122 -11.34 -13.62 -16.17
CA TYR A 122 -12.30 -14.71 -16.15
C TYR A 122 -12.50 -15.22 -14.71
N ALA A 123 -13.72 -15.65 -14.39
CA ALA A 123 -13.94 -16.42 -13.18
C ALA A 123 -13.16 -17.74 -13.29
N SER A 124 -12.33 -18.06 -12.30
CA SER A 124 -11.58 -19.31 -12.31
C SER A 124 -12.54 -20.51 -12.27
N SER A 125 -12.31 -21.48 -13.15
CA SER A 125 -13.05 -22.76 -13.12
C SER A 125 -12.56 -23.68 -12.00
N GLU A 126 -11.37 -23.38 -11.45
CA GLU A 126 -10.75 -24.05 -10.32
C GLU A 126 -11.07 -23.28 -9.04
N SER A 127 -11.54 -24.00 -8.02
CA SER A 127 -11.66 -23.46 -6.67
C SER A 127 -10.26 -23.34 -6.06
N GLU A 128 -9.85 -22.14 -5.65
CA GLU A 128 -8.68 -21.99 -4.79
C GLU A 128 -8.87 -22.83 -3.53
N ASP A 129 -7.85 -23.60 -3.09
CA ASP A 129 -7.90 -24.40 -1.86
C ASP A 129 -8.23 -23.55 -0.61
N HIS A 130 -7.98 -22.24 -0.70
CA HIS A 130 -8.42 -21.24 0.26
C HIS A 130 -9.05 -20.07 -0.50
N ALA A 131 -10.27 -19.67 -0.12
CA ALA A 131 -10.84 -18.41 -0.59
C ALA A 131 -9.84 -17.26 -0.36
N PHE A 132 -9.64 -16.42 -1.37
CA PHE A 132 -8.87 -15.16 -1.34
C PHE A 132 -8.64 -14.61 0.09
N CYS A 133 -7.40 -14.66 0.60
CA CYS A 133 -7.03 -13.99 1.86
C CYS A 133 -6.42 -12.61 1.57
N PRO A 134 -6.97 -11.53 2.14
CA PRO A 134 -6.37 -10.19 2.09
C PRO A 134 -4.97 -10.09 2.71
N CYS A 135 -4.56 -11.11 3.48
CA CYS A 135 -3.25 -11.20 4.12
C CYS A 135 -2.14 -11.73 3.19
N CYS A 136 -2.50 -12.47 2.14
CA CYS A 136 -1.56 -13.34 1.44
C CYS A 136 -0.46 -12.60 0.67
N LEU A 137 -0.72 -11.40 0.14
CA LEU A 137 0.34 -10.62 -0.52
C LEU A 137 1.48 -10.33 0.46
N LEU A 138 1.15 -9.92 1.69
CA LEU A 138 2.15 -9.65 2.71
C LEU A 138 2.77 -10.94 3.26
N THR A 139 1.96 -11.92 3.67
CA THR A 139 2.49 -13.10 4.37
C THR A 139 3.38 -13.95 3.49
N ASN A 140 3.09 -14.04 2.18
CA ASN A 140 3.96 -14.73 1.22
C ASN A 140 5.23 -13.93 0.88
N SER A 141 5.35 -12.67 1.29
CA SER A 141 6.52 -11.83 1.05
C SER A 141 7.20 -11.33 2.34
N LEU A 142 6.73 -11.79 3.50
CA LEU A 142 7.09 -11.20 4.80
C LEU A 142 8.59 -11.31 5.12
N ASP A 143 9.23 -12.41 4.72
CA ASP A 143 10.67 -12.62 4.96
C ASP A 143 11.54 -11.55 4.31
N ALA A 144 11.10 -10.96 3.18
CA ALA A 144 11.84 -9.87 2.53
C ALA A 144 11.91 -8.61 3.41
N PHE A 145 10.99 -8.46 4.37
CA PHE A 145 10.90 -7.29 5.24
C PHE A 145 11.58 -7.49 6.60
N ASP A 146 12.16 -8.66 6.91
CA ASP A 146 12.70 -8.96 8.25
C ASP A 146 13.64 -7.86 8.77
N SER A 147 14.63 -7.42 7.98
CA SER A 147 15.56 -6.36 8.40
C SER A 147 14.86 -5.03 8.69
N LEU A 148 13.86 -4.66 7.88
CA LEU A 148 13.08 -3.42 8.07
C LEU A 148 12.16 -3.51 9.30
N LEU A 149 11.59 -4.69 9.55
CA LEU A 149 10.77 -4.95 10.75
C LEU A 149 11.60 -4.85 12.03
N ARG A 150 12.92 -5.02 11.94
CA ARG A 150 13.86 -4.88 13.06
C ARG A 150 14.48 -3.50 13.21
N SER A 151 14.40 -2.62 12.22
CA SER A 151 15.00 -1.27 12.27
C SER A 151 13.97 -0.14 12.29
N GLU A 152 12.87 -0.29 11.55
CA GLU A 152 11.93 0.79 11.30
C GLU A 152 10.71 0.73 12.21
N ARG A 153 10.31 1.88 12.76
CA ARG A 153 9.11 2.02 13.60
C ARG A 153 7.81 2.09 12.81
N PHE A 154 7.90 2.54 11.56
CA PHE A 154 6.77 2.73 10.66
C PHE A 154 7.19 2.38 9.24
N LEU A 155 6.40 1.54 8.58
CA LEU A 155 6.59 1.15 7.19
C LEU A 155 5.25 1.30 6.47
N ALA A 156 5.23 2.08 5.40
CA ALA A 156 4.18 2.06 4.40
C ALA A 156 4.65 1.19 3.25
N ILE A 157 3.88 0.18 2.87
CA ILE A 157 4.29 -0.83 1.89
C ILE A 157 3.23 -0.94 0.81
N ARG A 158 3.63 -0.69 -0.44
CA ARG A 158 2.84 -1.04 -1.61
C ARG A 158 3.20 -2.42 -2.07
N LEU A 159 2.22 -3.31 -2.17
CA LEU A 159 2.37 -4.65 -2.73
C LEU A 159 1.54 -4.75 -4.01
N TYR A 160 2.16 -5.23 -5.08
CA TYR A 160 1.49 -5.53 -6.34
C TYR A 160 2.06 -6.80 -6.94
N ALA A 161 1.17 -7.69 -7.39
CA ALA A 161 1.53 -8.88 -8.14
C ALA A 161 0.52 -9.08 -9.27
N THR A 162 0.98 -9.64 -10.38
CA THR A 162 0.15 -9.93 -11.55
C THR A 162 0.59 -11.22 -12.21
N ARG A 163 -0.37 -11.90 -12.84
CA ARG A 163 -0.19 -13.03 -13.74
C ARG A 163 -0.97 -12.71 -15.02
N ASP A 164 -0.31 -12.70 -16.16
CA ASP A 164 -0.99 -12.49 -17.45
C ASP A 164 -1.59 -13.79 -18.00
N GLY A 165 -2.34 -13.69 -19.11
CA GLY A 165 -2.95 -14.85 -19.77
C GLY A 165 -1.97 -15.83 -20.42
N GLU A 166 -0.68 -15.49 -20.49
CA GLU A 166 0.40 -16.40 -20.90
C GLU A 166 1.07 -17.08 -19.69
N GLY A 167 0.63 -16.74 -18.47
CA GLY A 167 1.17 -17.24 -17.21
C GLY A 167 2.43 -16.50 -16.74
N HIS A 168 2.82 -15.40 -17.39
CA HIS A 168 3.96 -14.60 -16.93
C HIS A 168 3.58 -13.82 -15.68
N CYS A 169 4.39 -14.01 -14.64
CA CYS A 169 4.19 -13.36 -13.35
C CYS A 169 5.11 -12.15 -13.19
N ASN A 170 4.54 -11.00 -12.84
CA ASN A 170 5.29 -9.80 -12.52
C ASN A 170 4.88 -9.23 -11.15
N ALA A 171 5.69 -8.34 -10.60
CA ALA A 171 5.45 -7.73 -9.30
C ALA A 171 6.07 -6.33 -9.24
N ASP A 172 5.49 -5.51 -8.38
CA ASP A 172 6.00 -4.20 -7.97
C ASP A 172 5.86 -4.11 -6.45
N CYS A 173 6.87 -3.55 -5.78
CA CYS A 173 6.86 -3.39 -4.35
C CYS A 173 7.58 -2.10 -3.98
N ARG A 174 6.96 -1.29 -3.11
CA ARG A 174 7.59 -0.08 -2.58
C ARG A 174 7.50 -0.04 -1.06
N VAL A 175 8.54 0.48 -0.43
CA VAL A 175 8.57 0.79 1.00
C VAL A 175 8.76 2.30 1.14
N ASN A 176 7.82 2.97 1.79
CA ASN A 176 7.80 4.42 1.97
C ASN A 176 8.00 5.19 0.64
N GLY A 177 7.45 4.65 -0.46
CA GLY A 177 7.59 5.19 -1.82
C GLY A 177 8.84 4.76 -2.60
N GLN A 178 9.79 4.08 -1.96
CA GLN A 178 11.02 3.62 -2.62
C GLN A 178 10.88 2.21 -3.15
N ASP A 179 11.38 1.95 -4.36
CA ASP A 179 11.38 0.61 -4.95
C ASP A 179 12.09 -0.39 -4.02
N PHE A 180 11.43 -1.52 -3.78
CA PHE A 180 11.90 -2.55 -2.87
C PHE A 180 12.04 -3.90 -3.60
N PRO A 181 13.15 -4.13 -4.33
CA PRO A 181 13.30 -5.29 -5.21
C PRO A 181 13.35 -6.63 -4.45
N ALA A 182 13.65 -6.63 -3.16
CA ALA A 182 13.80 -7.84 -2.35
C ALA A 182 12.50 -8.66 -2.24
N ALA A 183 11.33 -8.01 -2.26
CA ALA A 183 10.04 -8.71 -2.18
C ALA A 183 9.56 -9.28 -3.52
N LEU A 184 10.10 -8.82 -4.66
CA LEU A 184 9.58 -9.15 -5.99
C LEU A 184 9.61 -10.66 -6.32
N PRO A 185 10.68 -11.42 -6.01
CA PRO A 185 10.70 -12.86 -6.28
C PRO A 185 9.59 -13.61 -5.54
N MET A 186 9.33 -13.24 -4.28
CA MET A 186 8.32 -13.87 -3.44
C MET A 186 6.89 -13.54 -3.92
N LEU A 187 6.64 -12.29 -4.30
CA LEU A 187 5.36 -11.86 -4.87
C LEU A 187 5.08 -12.55 -6.21
N ARG A 188 6.09 -12.72 -7.06
CA ARG A 188 5.96 -13.48 -8.32
C ARG A 188 5.70 -14.95 -8.06
N GLU A 189 6.35 -15.55 -7.08
CA GLU A 189 6.09 -16.94 -6.70
C GLU A 189 4.66 -17.13 -6.21
N TYR A 190 4.17 -16.22 -5.38
CA TYR A 190 2.76 -16.23 -4.98
C TYR A 190 1.81 -16.06 -6.17
N ALA A 191 2.11 -15.19 -7.13
CA ALA A 191 1.28 -15.05 -8.33
C ALA A 191 1.24 -16.32 -9.19
N ARG A 192 2.29 -17.15 -9.19
CA ARG A 192 2.30 -18.43 -9.91
C ARG A 192 1.32 -19.44 -9.34
N THR A 193 0.92 -19.31 -8.08
CA THR A 193 -0.04 -20.23 -7.45
C THR A 193 -1.49 -19.88 -7.77
N TRP A 194 -1.75 -18.76 -8.46
CA TRP A 194 -3.10 -18.36 -8.83
C TRP A 194 -3.61 -19.24 -9.97
N PRO A 195 -4.90 -19.59 -9.96
CA PRO A 195 -5.50 -20.32 -11.06
C PRO A 195 -5.45 -19.51 -12.35
N ASP A 196 -5.62 -20.19 -13.48
CA ASP A 196 -5.69 -19.49 -14.76
C ASP A 196 -7.03 -18.74 -14.89
N ALA A 197 -6.95 -17.41 -14.78
CA ALA A 197 -8.07 -16.49 -14.84
C ALA A 197 -7.90 -15.46 -15.96
N GLY A 198 -7.05 -15.74 -16.96
CA GLY A 198 -6.60 -14.74 -17.94
C GLY A 198 -5.65 -13.74 -17.28
N MET A 199 -5.85 -12.44 -17.52
CA MET A 199 -5.14 -11.41 -16.76
C MET A 199 -5.68 -11.33 -15.32
N GLU A 200 -4.79 -11.48 -14.34
CA GLU A 200 -5.06 -11.25 -12.93
C GLU A 200 -4.04 -10.29 -12.31
N PHE A 201 -4.51 -9.40 -11.44
CA PHE A 201 -3.62 -8.68 -10.53
C PHE A 201 -4.25 -8.47 -9.16
N ARG A 202 -3.38 -8.39 -8.16
CA ARG A 202 -3.73 -8.04 -6.77
C ARG A 202 -2.82 -6.91 -6.32
N LYS A 203 -3.41 -5.85 -5.75
CA LYS A 203 -2.72 -4.67 -5.25
C LYS A 203 -3.22 -4.34 -3.85
N GLN A 204 -2.31 -4.07 -2.93
CA GLN A 204 -2.66 -3.67 -1.57
C GLN A 204 -1.66 -2.65 -1.03
N TYR A 205 -2.15 -1.76 -0.18
CA TYR A 205 -1.32 -0.90 0.64
C TYR A 205 -1.37 -1.39 2.09
N VAL A 206 -0.21 -1.56 2.71
CA VAL A 206 -0.07 -2.09 4.07
C VAL A 206 0.71 -1.08 4.89
N VAL A 207 0.31 -0.89 6.14
CA VAL A 207 1.13 -0.16 7.11
C VAL A 207 1.58 -1.08 8.22
N ILE A 208 2.87 -1.07 8.54
CA ILE A 208 3.42 -1.78 9.69
C ILE A 208 3.97 -0.78 10.70
N ARG A 209 3.41 -0.77 11.90
CA ARG A 209 3.79 0.13 12.99
C ARG A 209 4.10 -0.65 14.27
N ASN A 210 4.77 -0.02 15.22
CA ASN A 210 4.86 -0.58 16.57
C ASN A 210 3.48 -0.57 17.21
N SER A 211 3.13 -1.64 17.92
CA SER A 211 1.95 -1.64 18.78
C SER A 211 2.21 -0.67 19.93
N GLU A 212 1.28 0.24 20.21
CA GLU A 212 1.39 1.06 21.42
C GLU A 212 1.28 0.13 22.63
N SER A 213 2.41 -0.06 23.33
CA SER A 213 2.44 -0.90 24.52
C SER A 213 1.42 -0.34 25.53
N LYS A 214 0.44 -1.16 25.93
CA LYS A 214 -0.51 -0.83 27.01
C LYS A 214 0.16 -0.51 28.36
N SER A 215 1.48 -0.56 28.45
CA SER A 215 2.27 -0.32 29.66
C SER A 215 2.46 1.15 30.06
N ALA A 216 1.94 2.13 29.32
CA ALA A 216 2.11 3.56 29.64
C ALA A 216 0.89 4.24 30.32
N LEU A 217 -0.19 3.49 30.61
CA LEU A 217 -1.42 4.02 31.22
C LEU A 217 -1.68 3.53 32.65
N SER A 218 -0.63 3.12 33.36
CA SER A 218 -0.69 2.85 34.80
C SER A 218 0.35 3.67 35.55
N THR A 219 0.09 4.98 35.64
CA THR A 219 0.58 5.87 36.70
C THR A 219 -0.45 6.95 36.96
#